data_AF-A0A3S0G8J3-F1
#
_entry.id   AF-A0A3S0G8J3-F1
#
_cell.length_a   1.000
_cell.length_b   1.000
_cell.length_c   1.000
_cell.angle_alpha   90.00
_cell.angle_beta   90.00
_cell.angle_gamma   90.00
#
_symmetry.space_group_name_H-M   'P 1'
#
loop_
_entity.id
_entity.type
_entity.pdbx_description
1 polymer ?
#
loop_
_entity_poly.entity_id
_entity_poly.type
_entity_poly.pdbx_seq_one_letter_code
_entity_poly.pdbx_strand_id
1 'polypeptide(L)' 'MSADGTWKIVLNTPIGDRKATLTLATAGGLSGSMTSDEGNSTQIFDASLSGDSISFKAAVTNPMPLTLQFTGR' A
#
# COMPACT_ATOMS: atom_id res chain seq x y z
N MET A 1 -14.09 0.66 12.81
CA MET A 1 -13.62 -0.47 11.99
C MET A 1 -12.43 0.03 11.24
N SER A 2 -11.28 -0.27 11.80
CA SER A 2 -10.05 0.36 11.40
C SER A 2 -9.40 -0.45 10.29
N ALA A 3 -8.96 0.20 9.22
CA ALA A 3 -8.06 -0.45 8.28
C ALA A 3 -6.65 -0.70 8.86
N ASP A 4 -6.50 -0.50 10.18
CA ASP A 4 -5.34 -0.84 11.00
C ASP A 4 -4.94 -2.30 10.77
N GLY A 5 -3.82 -2.51 10.11
CA GLY A 5 -3.39 -3.87 9.82
C GLY A 5 -2.19 -3.95 8.89
N THR A 6 -1.54 -5.10 8.95
CA THR A 6 -0.46 -5.46 8.03
C THR A 6 -1.03 -6.37 6.95
N TRP A 7 -1.02 -5.88 5.72
CA TRP A 7 -1.51 -6.54 4.53
C TRP A 7 -0.34 -7.09 3.72
N LYS A 8 -0.40 -8.38 3.37
CA LYS A 8 0.55 -8.98 2.44
C LYS A 8 -0.01 -8.88 1.02
N ILE A 9 0.68 -8.14 0.18
CA ILE A 9 0.34 -7.91 -1.22
C ILE A 9 1.27 -8.77 -2.06
N VAL A 10 0.73 -9.45 -3.05
CA VAL A 10 1.52 -10.15 -4.07
C VAL A 10 1.20 -9.47 -5.40
N LEU A 11 2.17 -8.74 -5.95
CA LEU A 11 2.14 -8.18 -7.29
C LEU A 11 2.65 -9.23 -8.26
N ASN A 12 1.76 -9.90 -8.98
CA ASN A 12 2.13 -10.71 -10.12
C ASN A 12 2.51 -9.78 -11.28
N THR A 13 3.81 -9.53 -11.46
CA THR A 13 4.30 -8.82 -12.64
C THR A 13 4.68 -9.83 -13.73
N PRO A 14 4.65 -9.45 -15.03
CA PRO A 14 5.05 -10.35 -16.12
C PRO A 14 6.49 -10.90 -15.99
N ILE A 15 7.29 -10.27 -15.13
CA ILE A 15 8.69 -10.58 -14.84
C ILE A 15 8.86 -11.39 -13.53
N GLY A 16 7.78 -11.62 -12.77
CA GLY A 16 7.79 -12.40 -11.53
C GLY A 16 6.83 -11.88 -10.44
N ASP A 17 6.57 -12.74 -9.47
CA ASP A 17 5.75 -12.41 -8.31
C ASP A 17 6.57 -11.56 -7.33
N ARG A 18 6.20 -10.29 -7.20
CA ARG A 18 6.78 -9.36 -6.22
C ARG A 18 5.89 -9.30 -4.99
N LYS A 19 6.42 -9.66 -3.84
CA LYS A 19 5.69 -9.51 -2.58
C LYS A 19 5.87 -8.09 -2.05
N ALA A 20 4.90 -7.61 -1.29
CA ALA A 20 4.99 -6.37 -0.55
C ALA A 20 4.18 -6.47 0.73
N THR A 21 4.65 -5.82 1.78
CA THR A 21 3.98 -5.74 3.06
C THR A 21 3.53 -4.31 3.25
N LEU A 22 2.23 -4.11 3.35
CA LEU A 22 1.63 -2.82 3.60
C LEU A 22 1.17 -2.76 5.05
N THR A 23 1.59 -1.73 5.77
CA THR A 23 1.11 -1.45 7.11
C THR A 23 0.24 -0.21 7.06
N LEU A 24 -1.02 -0.35 7.47
CA LEU A 24 -2.00 0.72 7.53
C LEU A 24 -2.33 1.04 8.99
N ALA A 25 -2.51 2.32 9.28
CA ALA A 25 -2.92 2.85 10.58
C ALA A 25 -3.89 4.03 10.38
N THR A 26 -4.97 4.02 11.14
CA THR A 26 -6.12 4.93 11.14
C THR A 26 -6.25 5.68 12.47
N ALA A 27 -5.15 5.77 13.23
CA ALA A 27 -5.10 6.50 14.50
C ALA A 27 -5.19 8.02 14.26
N GLY A 28 -6.42 8.54 14.14
CA GLY A 28 -6.70 9.98 13.93
C GLY A 28 -6.60 10.46 12.48
N GLY A 29 -6.31 9.56 11.53
CA GLY A 29 -6.20 9.79 10.10
C GLY A 29 -5.65 8.55 9.39
N LEU A 30 -5.99 8.33 8.12
CA LEU A 30 -5.47 7.16 7.39
C LEU A 30 -4.03 7.41 6.94
N SER A 31 -3.13 6.58 7.43
CA SER A 31 -1.68 6.65 7.19
C SER A 31 -1.12 5.25 7.02
N GLY A 32 0.04 5.12 6.40
CA GLY A 32 0.67 3.81 6.24
C GLY A 32 1.97 3.81 5.46
N SER A 33 2.60 2.66 5.44
CA SER A 33 3.86 2.41 4.74
C SER A 33 3.78 1.09 4.01
N MET A 34 4.26 1.09 2.78
CA MET A 34 4.37 -0.08 1.93
C MET A 34 5.84 -0.45 1.77
N THR A 35 6.20 -1.64 2.20
CA THR A 35 7.56 -2.19 2.04
C THR A 35 7.49 -3.30 1.02
N SER A 36 8.11 -3.10 -0.15
CA SER A 36 8.28 -4.16 -1.14
C SER A 36 9.32 -5.20 -0.68
N ASP A 37 9.23 -6.42 -1.21
CA ASP A 37 10.22 -7.50 -0.97
C ASP A 37 11.62 -7.12 -1.45
N GLU A 38 11.71 -6.18 -2.40
CA GLU A 38 12.96 -5.61 -2.90
C GLU A 38 13.63 -4.63 -1.93
N GLY A 39 13.03 -4.41 -0.75
CA GLY A 39 13.53 -3.47 0.26
C GLY A 39 13.17 -2.01 -0.02
N ASN A 40 12.44 -1.71 -1.11
CA ASN A 40 11.90 -0.37 -1.33
C ASN A 40 10.74 -0.13 -0.37
N SER A 41 10.97 0.75 0.60
CA SER A 41 9.94 1.29 1.47
C SER A 41 9.39 2.57 0.86
N THR A 42 8.08 2.64 0.74
CA THR A 42 7.33 3.75 0.15
C THR A 42 6.22 4.12 1.12
N GLN A 43 6.13 5.40 1.45
CA GLN A 43 4.99 5.88 2.23
C GLN A 43 3.75 5.94 1.34
N ILE A 44 2.60 5.57 1.90
CA ILE A 44 1.33 5.76 1.21
C ILE A 44 0.88 7.21 1.37
N PHE A 45 0.19 7.72 0.37
CA PHE A 45 -0.40 9.04 0.33
C PHE A 45 -1.83 8.93 -0.22
N ASP A 46 -2.61 10.01 -0.10
CA ASP A 46 -4.00 10.05 -0.59
C ASP A 46 -4.88 8.94 0.01
N ALA A 47 -4.61 8.59 1.27
CA ALA A 47 -5.30 7.51 1.92
C ALA A 47 -6.69 8.00 2.38
N SER A 48 -7.75 7.40 1.83
CA SER A 48 -9.15 7.62 2.20
C SER A 48 -9.78 6.34 2.74
N LEU A 49 -10.54 6.48 3.84
CA LEU A 49 -11.38 5.42 4.41
C LEU A 49 -12.83 5.88 4.29
N SER A 50 -13.67 5.11 3.60
CA SER A 50 -15.08 5.42 3.38
C SER A 50 -15.94 4.22 3.74
N GLY A 51 -16.46 4.22 4.97
CA GLY A 51 -17.24 3.10 5.53
C GLY A 51 -16.41 1.82 5.57
N ASP A 52 -16.70 0.91 4.65
CA ASP A 52 -16.02 -0.38 4.47
C ASP A 52 -14.94 -0.37 3.37
N SER A 53 -14.84 0.70 2.59
CA SER A 53 -13.87 0.80 1.50
C SER A 53 -12.64 1.61 1.92
N ILE A 54 -11.46 1.05 1.72
CA ILE A 54 -10.19 1.77 1.85
C ILE A 54 -9.60 2.02 0.47
N SER A 55 -9.11 3.24 0.22
CA SER A 55 -8.27 3.54 -0.94
C SER A 55 -7.01 4.28 -0.52
N PHE A 56 -5.86 3.89 -1.02
CA PHE A 56 -4.62 4.64 -0.82
C PHE A 56 -3.70 4.49 -2.04
N LYS A 57 -2.76 5.43 -2.18
CA LYS A 57 -1.76 5.42 -3.24
C LYS A 57 -0.37 5.24 -2.66
N ALA A 58 0.50 4.51 -3.33
CA ALA A 58 1.91 4.37 -2.97
C ALA A 58 2.76 4.71 -4.20
N ALA A 59 3.76 5.58 -4.05
CA ALA A 59 4.64 6.00 -5.14
C ALA A 59 5.99 5.31 -5.00
N VAL A 60 6.17 4.22 -5.75
CA VAL A 60 7.46 3.52 -5.81
C VAL A 60 8.33 4.29 -6.79
N THR A 61 9.41 4.92 -6.32
CA THR A 61 10.25 5.83 -7.14
C THR A 61 11.39 5.13 -7.88
N ASN A 62 11.78 3.92 -7.48
CA ASN A 62 12.91 3.18 -8.06
C ASN A 62 12.51 1.76 -8.47
N PRO A 63 12.95 1.25 -9.64
CA PRO A 63 13.70 1.90 -10.72
C PRO A 63 12.84 2.64 -11.76
N MET A 64 11.51 2.63 -11.61
CA MET A 64 10.58 3.47 -12.37
C MET A 64 9.54 4.07 -11.42
N PRO A 65 9.20 5.37 -11.53
CA PRO A 65 8.14 5.98 -10.73
C PRO A 65 6.79 5.36 -11.12
N LEU A 66 6.28 4.50 -10.24
CA LEU A 66 4.99 3.84 -10.39
C LEU A 66 4.09 4.22 -9.22
N THR A 67 2.94 4.80 -9.54
CA THR A 67 1.89 5.05 -8.56
C THR A 67 0.98 3.83 -8.50
N LEU A 68 1.12 3.06 -7.43
CA LEU A 68 0.25 1.92 -7.15
C LEU A 68 -0.97 2.44 -6.40
N GLN A 69 -2.15 2.31 -7.01
CA GLN A 69 -3.42 2.58 -6.35
C GLN A 69 -3.98 1.27 -5.81
N PHE A 70 -4.33 1.28 -4.53
CA PHE A 70 -4.92 0.14 -3.85
C PHE A 70 -6.33 0.50 -3.40
N THR A 71 -7.24 -0.46 -3.57
CA THR A 71 -8.61 -0.38 -3.07
C THR A 71 -8.97 -1.69 -2.38
N GLY A 72 -9.33 -1.63 -1.10
CA GLY A 72 -9.83 -2.76 -0.32
C GLY A 72 -11.30 -2.54 0.05
N ARG A 73 -12.07 -3.62 0.11
CA ARG A 73 -13.43 -3.70 0.64
C ARG A 73 -13.47 -4.79 1.71
#